data_AF-X1FSG9-F1
#
_entry.id   AF-X1FSG9-F1
#
_cell.length_a   1.000
_cell.length_b   1.000
_cell.length_c   1.000
_cell.angle_alpha   90.00
_cell.angle_beta   90.00
_cell.angle_gamma   90.00
#
_symmetry.space_group_name_H-M   'P 1'
#
loop_
_entity.id
_entity.type
_entity.pdbx_description
1 polymer ?
#
loop_
_entity_poly.entity_id
_entity_poly.type
_entity_poly.pdbx_seq_one_letter_code
_entity_poly.pdbx_strand_id
1 'polypeptide(L)'
;MSGFTTTGATVLTPIEGNPYAILFWRDFIQWLGGMGIIVLVVAILPALGAGGMQLFKSEVPGPEPDRLKPRIKETAKLLWGVYIIISALQVA
;
A
#
# COMPACT_ATOMS: atom_id res chain seq x y z
N MET A 1 2.19 8.34 -15.15
CA MET A 1 1.23 8.89 -14.16
C MET A 1 0.20 7.84 -13.76
N SER A 2 -0.71 7.47 -14.66
CA SER A 2 -1.79 6.50 -14.38
C SER A 2 -1.36 5.18 -13.70
N GLY A 3 -0.22 4.59 -14.09
CA GLY A 3 0.29 3.37 -13.44
C GLY A 3 0.65 3.56 -11.96
N PHE A 4 1.34 4.65 -11.59
CA PHE A 4 1.70 4.92 -10.20
C PHE A 4 0.50 5.17 -9.29
N THR A 5 -0.59 5.72 -9.83
CA THR A 5 -1.84 5.95 -9.12
C THR A 5 -2.81 4.77 -9.23
N THR A 6 -2.34 3.63 -9.77
CA THR A 6 -3.12 2.41 -9.98
C THR A 6 -4.43 2.64 -10.75
N THR A 7 -4.45 3.63 -11.64
CA THR A 7 -5.67 4.05 -12.35
C THR A 7 -5.91 3.23 -13.63
N GLY A 8 -4.85 2.74 -14.28
CA GLY A 8 -4.95 1.88 -15.47
C GLY A 8 -5.31 2.56 -16.80
N ALA A 9 -5.60 3.88 -16.80
CA ALA A 9 -5.77 4.65 -18.03
C ALA A 9 -4.47 4.68 -18.87
N THR A 10 -4.58 4.51 -20.20
CA THR A 10 -3.43 4.45 -21.12
C THR A 10 -3.66 5.28 -22.38
N VAL A 11 -2.59 5.88 -22.90
CA VAL A 11 -2.54 6.53 -24.22
C VAL A 11 -1.87 5.65 -25.28
N LEU A 12 -1.31 4.51 -24.87
CA LEU A 12 -0.69 3.53 -25.78
C LEU A 12 -1.77 2.68 -26.42
N THR A 13 -2.08 2.95 -27.69
CA THR A 13 -3.03 2.19 -28.51
C THR A 13 -2.42 1.92 -29.90
N PRO A 14 -2.27 0.66 -30.33
CA PRO A 14 -2.53 -0.58 -29.59
C PRO A 14 -1.45 -0.86 -28.53
N ILE A 15 -1.84 -1.59 -27.48
CA ILE A 15 -0.92 -2.07 -26.44
C ILE A 15 -0.06 -3.23 -26.98
N GLU A 16 -0.69 -4.10 -27.77
CA GLU A 16 -0.07 -5.25 -28.40
C GLU A 16 1.00 -4.80 -29.41
N GLY A 17 2.12 -5.53 -29.46
CA GLY A 17 3.25 -5.20 -30.35
C GLY A 17 4.30 -4.25 -29.74
N ASN A 18 4.07 -3.71 -28.54
CA ASN A 18 5.11 -2.99 -27.81
C ASN A 18 6.20 -3.95 -27.30
N PRO A 19 7.46 -3.49 -27.19
CA PRO A 19 8.53 -4.26 -26.58
C PRO A 19 8.17 -4.78 -25.18
N TYR A 20 8.53 -6.02 -24.87
CA TYR A 20 8.26 -6.64 -23.56
C TYR A 20 8.77 -5.80 -22.37
N ALA A 21 9.87 -5.06 -22.55
CA ALA A 21 10.38 -4.14 -21.53
C ALA A 21 9.38 -3.04 -21.16
N ILE A 22 8.64 -2.50 -22.14
CA ILE A 22 7.61 -1.46 -21.90
C ILE A 22 6.39 -2.05 -21.22
N LEU A 23 5.96 -3.24 -21.65
CA LEU A 23 4.86 -3.97 -21.04
C LEU A 23 5.17 -4.29 -19.57
N PHE A 24 6.36 -4.84 -19.31
CA PHE A 24 6.84 -5.11 -17.96
C PHE A 24 6.91 -3.83 -17.12
N TRP A 25 7.50 -2.76 -17.66
CA TRP A 25 7.62 -1.50 -16.93
C TRP A 25 6.25 -0.95 -16.51
N ARG A 26 5.24 -1.04 -17.40
CA ARG A 26 3.89 -0.58 -17.11
C ARG A 26 3.24 -1.37 -15.98
N ASP A 27 3.39 -2.68 -15.97
CA ASP A 27 2.82 -3.52 -14.92
C ASP A 27 3.59 -3.36 -13.61
N PHE A 28 4.90 -3.17 -13.68
CA PHE A 28 5.79 -2.94 -12.54
C PHE A 28 5.48 -1.62 -11.81
N ILE A 29 5.28 -0.50 -12.53
CA ILE A 29 4.92 0.77 -11.89
C ILE A 29 3.53 0.70 -11.25
N GLN A 30 2.64 -0.16 -11.75
CA GLN A 30 1.31 -0.38 -11.18
C GLN A 30 1.38 -1.22 -9.91
N TRP A 31 2.24 -2.24 -9.89
CA TRP A 31 2.55 -3.01 -8.68
C TRP A 31 3.22 -2.13 -7.61
N LEU A 32 4.18 -1.29 -7.98
CA LEU A 32 4.79 -0.31 -7.07
C LEU A 32 3.76 0.71 -6.54
N GLY A 33 2.88 1.20 -7.41
CA GLY A 33 1.78 2.10 -7.02
C GLY A 33 0.83 1.49 -6.01
N GLY A 34 0.49 0.20 -6.19
CA GLY A 34 -0.38 -0.56 -5.28
C GLY A 34 0.17 -0.65 -3.87
N MET A 35 1.46 -0.93 -3.72
CA MET A 35 2.08 -0.91 -2.40
C MET A 35 2.16 0.52 -1.82
N GLY A 36 2.42 1.51 -2.67
CA GLY A 36 2.45 2.93 -2.28
C GLY A 36 1.15 3.39 -1.63
N ILE A 37 -0.01 3.10 -2.24
CA ILE A 37 -1.31 3.49 -1.67
C ILE A 37 -1.61 2.76 -0.36
N ILE A 38 -1.27 1.48 -0.25
CA ILE A 38 -1.47 0.70 0.99
C ILE A 38 -0.70 1.33 2.17
N VAL A 39 0.58 1.67 1.97
CA VAL A 39 1.39 2.31 3.03
C VAL A 39 0.83 3.69 3.39
N LEU A 40 0.47 4.50 2.39
CA LEU A 40 -0.07 5.83 2.60
C LEU A 40 -1.37 5.79 3.42
N VAL A 41 -2.30 4.91 3.05
CA VAL A 41 -3.58 4.73 3.74
C VAL A 41 -3.34 4.33 5.19
N VAL A 42 -2.45 3.37 5.46
CA VAL A 42 -2.15 2.91 6.83
C VAL A 42 -1.41 3.97 7.66
N ALA A 43 -0.60 4.82 7.03
CA ALA A 43 0.08 5.93 7.72
C ALA A 43 -0.88 7.09 8.04
N ILE A 44 -1.82 7.40 7.14
CA ILE A 44 -2.71 8.57 7.25
C ILE A 44 -3.99 8.28 8.03
N LEU A 45 -4.60 7.09 7.89
CA LEU A 45 -5.85 6.72 8.58
C LEU A 45 -5.81 6.92 10.10
N PRO A 46 -4.73 6.56 10.82
CA PRO A 46 -4.64 6.82 12.27
C PRO A 46 -4.65 8.31 12.60
N ALA A 47 -4.02 9.15 11.77
CA ALA A 47 -3.97 10.59 11.96
C ALA A 47 -5.33 11.26 11.72
N LEU A 48 -6.17 10.68 10.85
CA LEU A 48 -7.55 11.13 10.60
C LEU A 48 -8.55 10.62 11.66
N GLY A 49 -8.09 9.90 12.69
CA GLY A 49 -8.94 9.42 13.78
C GLY A 49 -9.83 8.21 13.45
N ALA A 50 -9.80 7.72 12.20
CA ALA A 50 -10.65 6.64 11.69
C ALA A 50 -10.08 5.22 11.95
N GLY A 51 -9.21 5.06 12.95
CA GLY A 51 -8.39 3.85 13.14
C GLY A 51 -8.62 3.08 14.44
N GLY A 52 -9.81 3.19 15.07
CA GLY A 52 -10.16 2.46 16.30
C GLY A 52 -9.37 2.85 17.56
N MET A 53 -8.34 3.69 17.44
CA MET A 53 -7.51 4.18 18.56
C MET A 53 -8.34 5.01 19.57
N GLN A 54 -9.45 5.61 19.13
CA GLN A 54 -10.38 6.32 20.01
C GLN A 54 -11.14 5.37 20.95
N LEU A 55 -11.46 4.15 20.51
CA LEU A 55 -12.13 3.13 21.35
C LEU A 55 -11.19 2.61 22.44
N PHE A 56 -9.90 2.41 22.11
CA PHE A 56 -8.88 1.98 23.08
C PHE A 56 -8.57 3.07 24.12
N LYS A 57 -8.70 4.35 23.75
CA LYS A 57 -8.59 5.50 24.68
C LYS A 57 -9.73 5.58 25.68
N SER A 58 -10.93 5.10 25.33
CA SER A 58 -12.08 5.12 26.23
C SER A 58 -12.12 3.96 27.23
N GLU A 59 -11.39 2.87 27.00
CA GLU A 59 -11.47 1.64 27.83
C GLU A 59 -10.36 1.48 28.89
N VAL A 60 -9.32 2.33 28.92
CA VAL A 60 -8.19 2.14 29.84
C VAL A 60 -7.96 3.36 30.73
N PRO A 61 -8.26 3.30 32.05
CA PRO A 61 -7.86 4.33 33.01
C PRO A 61 -6.41 4.07 33.43
N GLY A 62 -5.47 4.84 32.88
CA GLY A 62 -4.04 4.74 33.24
C GLY A 62 -3.14 5.65 32.40
N PRO A 63 -1.87 5.87 32.80
CA PRO A 63 -0.97 6.80 32.12
C PRO A 63 -0.79 6.39 30.66
N GLU A 64 -0.94 7.33 29.71
CA GLU A 64 -0.77 7.03 28.29
C GLU A 64 0.60 6.37 28.04
N PRO A 65 0.65 5.14 27.49
CA PRO A 65 1.91 4.58 27.07
C PRO A 65 2.39 5.35 25.84
N ASP A 66 3.54 6.01 25.97
CA ASP A 66 4.31 6.64 24.91
C ASP A 66 4.55 5.64 23.76
N ARG A 67 3.72 5.68 22.71
CA ARG A 67 3.77 4.71 21.60
C ARG A 67 3.29 5.29 20.29
N LEU A 68 4.05 6.21 19.69
CA LEU A 68 3.65 6.78 18.39
C LEU A 68 4.65 6.63 17.24
N LYS A 69 5.77 5.92 17.37
CA LYS A 69 6.77 5.88 16.29
C LYS A 69 7.28 4.50 15.79
N PRO A 70 7.34 3.39 16.56
CA PRO A 70 7.90 2.13 16.02
C PRO A 70 6.97 1.37 15.07
N ARG A 71 5.64 1.49 15.23
CA ARG A 71 4.67 0.59 14.61
C ARG A 71 4.56 0.72 13.09
N ILE A 72 4.72 1.92 12.51
CA ILE A 72 4.49 2.11 11.05
C ILE A 72 5.50 1.32 10.23
N LYS A 73 6.78 1.29 10.63
CA LYS A 73 7.83 0.52 9.93
C LYS A 73 7.59 -0.98 10.04
N GLU A 74 7.15 -1.46 11.20
CA GLU A 74 6.82 -2.87 11.42
C GLU A 74 5.59 -3.30 10.62
N THR A 75 4.52 -2.49 10.66
CA THR A 75 3.32 -2.72 9.86
C THR A 75 3.63 -2.67 8.36
N ALA A 76 4.45 -1.74 7.90
CA ALA A 76 4.87 -1.67 6.50
C ALA A 76 5.62 -2.94 6.07
N LYS A 77 6.52 -3.49 6.90
CA LYS A 77 7.21 -4.76 6.61
C LYS A 77 6.25 -5.93 6.50
N LEU A 78 5.28 -6.03 7.41
CA LEU A 78 4.25 -7.07 7.37
C LEU A 78 3.40 -6.97 6.10
N LEU A 79 2.95 -5.76 5.76
CA LEU A 79 2.16 -5.52 4.55
C LEU A 79 2.94 -5.82 3.28
N TRP A 80 4.23 -5.47 3.22
CA TRP A 80 5.11 -5.87 2.12
C TRP A 80 5.21 -7.39 1.98
N GLY A 81 5.36 -8.11 3.10
CA GLY A 81 5.39 -9.57 3.11
C GLY A 81 4.10 -10.18 2.55
N VAL A 82 2.94 -9.73 3.03
CA VAL A 82 1.63 -10.18 2.55
C VAL A 82 1.43 -9.83 1.07
N TYR A 83 1.80 -8.62 0.66
CA TYR A 83 1.65 -8.14 -0.71
C TYR A 83 2.45 -9.00 -1.69
N ILE A 84 3.71 -9.33 -1.37
CA ILE A 84 4.54 -10.21 -2.19
C ILE A 84 4.00 -11.65 -2.19
N ILE A 85 3.58 -12.19 -1.05
CA ILE A 85 3.04 -13.56 -0.96
C ILE A 85 1.80 -13.70 -1.84
N ILE A 86 0.85 -12.79 -1.72
CA ILE A 86 -0.37 -12.81 -2.54
C ILE A 86 -0.02 -12.63 -4.03
N SER A 87 0.88 -11.71 -4.36
CA SER A 87 1.32 -11.50 -5.75
C SER A 87 1.95 -12.76 -6.34
N ALA A 88 2.80 -13.45 -5.58
CA ALA A 88 3.46 -14.68 -6.03
C ALA A 88 2.48 -15.84 -6.18
N LEU A 89 1.54 -16.00 -5.24
CA LEU A 89 0.48 -17.01 -5.31
C LEU A 89 -0.49 -16.78 -6.47
N GLN A 90 -0.72 -15.53 -6.87
CA GLN A 90 -1.56 -15.20 -8.03
C GLN A 90 -0.89 -15.58 -9.36
N VAL A 91 0.44 -15.53 -9.41
CA VAL A 91 1.22 -15.82 -10.63
C VAL A 91 1.51 -17.32 -10.77
N ALA A 92 1.50 -18.08 -9.67
CA ALA A 92 1.69 -19.53 -9.64
C ALA A 92 0.42 -20.29 -10.07
#